data_AF-X0UC76-F1
#
_entry.id   AF-X0UC76-F1
#
_cell.length_a   1.000
_cell.length_b   1.000
_cell.length_c   1.000
_cell.angle_alpha   90.00
_cell.angle_beta   90.00
_cell.angle_gamma   90.00
#
_symmetry.space_group_name_H-M   'P 1'
#
loop_
_entity.id
_entity.type
_entity.pdbx_description
1 polymer ?
#
loop_
_entity_poly.entity_id
_entity_poly.type
_entity_poly.pdbx_seq_one_letter_code
_entity_poly.pdbx_strand_id
1 'polypeptide(L)'
;MNDPAIVWGDEPTGDLDSTNANEIMDLLCDLNERHQQTFVLVTHALEVAERTGRIIKMQDGQITSDNRIINRAAGIWGPAEAAETA
;
A
#
# COMPACT_ATOMS: atom_id res chain seq x y z
N MET A 1 -19.45 11.78 11.94
CA MET A 1 -18.12 11.18 11.78
C MET A 1 -18.32 9.95 10.90
N ASN A 2 -17.57 9.84 9.80
CA ASN A 2 -17.74 8.77 8.83
C ASN A 2 -16.65 7.73 9.06
N ASP A 3 -17.03 6.50 9.38
CA ASP A 3 -16.15 5.34 9.46
C ASP A 3 -16.34 4.51 8.18
N PRO A 4 -15.77 4.93 7.04
CA PRO A 4 -15.99 4.21 5.79
C PRO A 4 -15.33 2.84 5.87
N ALA A 5 -16.01 1.82 5.37
CA ALA A 5 -15.44 0.48 5.23
C ALA A 5 -14.34 0.42 4.15
N ILE A 6 -14.39 1.34 3.17
CA ILE A 6 -13.47 1.40 2.03
C ILE A 6 -13.05 2.84 1.80
N VAL A 7 -11.74 3.04 1.63
CA VAL A 7 -11.12 4.31 1.22
C VAL A 7 -10.40 4.07 -0.11
N TRP A 8 -10.66 4.93 -1.10
CA TRP A 8 -10.00 4.88 -2.40
C TRP A 8 -9.15 6.14 -2.58
N GLY A 9 -7.85 5.98 -2.86
CA GLY A 9 -6.95 7.04 -3.29
C GLY A 9 -6.42 6.80 -4.70
N ASP A 10 -6.48 7.82 -5.55
CA ASP A 10 -5.83 7.84 -6.87
C ASP A 10 -4.52 8.63 -6.76
N GLU A 11 -3.39 7.95 -6.93
CA GLU A 11 -2.03 8.48 -6.77
C GLU A 11 -1.81 9.37 -5.53
N PRO A 12 -2.15 8.89 -4.31
CA PRO A 12 -2.18 9.73 -3.10
C PRO A 12 -0.81 10.28 -2.66
N THR A 13 0.28 9.74 -3.20
CA THR A 13 1.67 10.11 -2.87
C THR A 13 2.45 10.64 -4.08
N GLY A 14 1.82 10.86 -5.24
CA GLY A 14 2.52 11.16 -6.50
C GLY A 14 3.33 12.47 -6.49
N ASP A 15 2.88 13.47 -5.73
CA ASP A 15 3.53 14.78 -5.61
C ASP A 15 4.47 14.91 -4.39
N LEU A 16 4.67 13.83 -3.64
CA LEU A 16 5.48 13.82 -2.42
C LEU A 16 6.89 13.29 -2.70
N ASP A 17 7.87 13.80 -1.96
CA ASP A 17 9.18 13.13 -1.88
C ASP A 17 9.05 11.78 -1.16
N SER A 18 10.08 10.93 -1.31
CA SER A 18 10.08 9.57 -0.77
C SER A 18 9.91 9.51 0.75
N THR A 19 10.36 10.53 1.49
CA THR A 19 10.21 10.57 2.96
C THR A 19 8.75 10.79 3.32
N ASN A 20 8.14 11.82 2.74
CA ASN A 20 6.74 12.15 2.97
C ASN A 20 5.79 11.05 2.45
N ALA A 21 6.10 10.43 1.31
CA ALA A 21 5.34 9.30 0.79
C ALA A 21 5.34 8.10 1.75
N ASN A 22 6.49 7.81 2.38
CA ASN A 22 6.61 6.74 3.37
C ASN A 22 5.80 7.04 4.64
N GLU A 23 5.83 8.27 5.15
CA GLU A 23 5.04 8.67 6.32
C GLU A 23 3.54 8.56 6.06
N ILE A 24 3.07 8.97 4.87
CA ILE A 24 1.67 8.80 4.47
C ILE A 24 1.30 7.32 4.42
N MET A 25 2.15 6.49 3.82
CA MET A 25 1.89 5.06 3.74
C MET A 25 1.88 4.39 5.11
N ASP A 26 2.73 4.82 6.06
CA ASP A 26 2.69 4.35 7.46
C ASP A 26 1.34 4.65 8.11
N LEU A 27 0.82 5.86 7.91
CA LEU A 27 -0.48 6.24 8.41
C LEU A 27 -1.61 5.39 7.79
N LEU A 28 -1.60 5.17 6.48
CA LEU A 28 -2.63 4.38 5.79
C LEU A 28 -2.63 2.92 6.25
N CYS A 29 -1.45 2.33 6.41
CA CYS A 29 -1.25 1.00 6.95
C CYS A 29 -1.78 0.89 8.39
N ASP A 30 -1.47 1.86 9.24
CA ASP A 30 -1.94 1.92 10.62
C ASP A 30 -3.47 2.04 10.71
N LEU A 31 -4.08 2.86 9.86
CA LEU A 31 -5.53 2.99 9.77
C LEU A 31 -6.20 1.70 9.29
N ASN A 32 -5.61 1.02 8.30
CA ASN A 32 -6.08 -0.29 7.82
C ASN A 32 -6.18 -1.31 8.96
N GLU A 33 -5.16 -1.35 9.82
CA GLU A 33 -5.10 -2.30 10.92
C GLU A 33 -6.01 -1.93 12.09
N ARG A 34 -5.94 -0.67 12.54
CA ARG A 34 -6.70 -0.21 13.72
C ARG A 34 -8.20 -0.16 13.47
N HIS A 35 -8.61 0.28 12.29
CA HIS A 35 -10.03 0.50 11.97
C HIS A 35 -10.61 -0.59 11.05
N GLN A 36 -9.82 -1.60 10.66
CA GLN A 36 -10.24 -2.65 9.72
C GLN A 36 -10.78 -2.10 8.39
N GLN A 37 -10.31 -0.91 8.00
CA GLN A 37 -10.73 -0.23 6.77
C GLN A 37 -9.97 -0.79 5.58
N THR A 38 -10.63 -0.99 4.44
CA THR A 38 -9.94 -1.42 3.21
C THR A 38 -9.46 -0.20 2.44
N PHE A 39 -8.17 -0.16 2.09
CA PHE A 39 -7.61 0.88 1.23
C PHE A 39 -7.38 0.33 -0.18
N VAL A 40 -7.89 1.05 -1.18
CA VAL A 40 -7.64 0.80 -2.61
C VAL A 40 -6.83 1.97 -3.14
N LEU A 41 -5.57 1.71 -3.48
CA LEU A 41 -4.65 2.74 -3.95
C LEU A 41 -4.28 2.47 -5.41
N VAL A 42 -4.34 3.51 -6.24
CA VAL A 42 -3.78 3.51 -7.58
C VAL A 42 -2.43 4.22 -7.51
N THR A 43 -1.38 3.59 -8.02
CA THR A 43 -0.03 4.16 -8.04
C THR A 43 0.79 3.55 -9.16
N HIS A 44 1.71 4.33 -9.70
CA HIS A 44 2.77 3.86 -10.59
C HIS A 44 4.08 3.54 -9.82
N ALA A 45 4.17 3.90 -8.53
CA ALA A 45 5.32 3.64 -7.69
C ALA A 45 5.27 2.23 -7.09
N LEU A 46 6.21 1.37 -7.49
CA LEU A 46 6.25 -0.02 -7.03
C LEU A 46 6.51 -0.12 -5.51
N GLU A 47 7.37 0.75 -4.98
CA GLU A 47 7.68 0.85 -3.55
C GLU A 47 6.42 1.08 -2.69
N VAL A 48 5.46 1.88 -3.18
CA VAL A 48 4.18 2.11 -2.52
C VAL A 48 3.28 0.88 -2.61
N ALA A 49 3.25 0.21 -3.77
CA ALA A 49 2.44 -0.98 -3.97
C ALA A 49 2.93 -2.18 -3.12
N GLU A 50 4.24 -2.35 -2.97
CA GLU A 50 4.86 -3.41 -2.17
C GLU A 50 4.55 -3.30 -0.67
N ARG A 51 4.21 -2.10 -0.23
CA ARG A 51 3.70 -1.82 1.12
C ARG A 51 2.24 -2.20 1.33
N THR A 52 1.58 -2.87 0.38
CA THR A 52 0.18 -3.28 0.50
C THR A 52 0.04 -4.81 0.58
N GLY A 53 -1.12 -5.29 1.05
CA GLY A 53 -1.39 -6.73 1.15
C GLY A 53 -1.72 -7.42 -0.18
N ARG A 54 -2.02 -6.67 -1.24
CA ARG A 54 -2.39 -7.20 -2.56
C ARG A 54 -2.09 -6.17 -3.65
N ILE A 55 -1.41 -6.62 -4.69
CA ILE A 55 -1.07 -5.81 -5.85
C ILE A 55 -1.80 -6.36 -7.07
N ILE A 56 -2.61 -5.52 -7.69
CA ILE A 56 -3.27 -5.81 -8.97
C ILE A 56 -2.59 -4.95 -10.03
N LYS A 57 -2.03 -5.58 -11.06
CA LYS A 57 -1.46 -4.85 -12.22
C LYS A 57 -2.48 -4.83 -13.34
N MET A 58 -2.67 -3.66 -13.92
CA MET A 58 -3.52 -3.44 -15.07
C MET A 58 -2.69 -2.87 -16.22
N GLN A 59 -2.93 -3.37 -17.42
CA GLN A 59 -2.31 -2.89 -18.66
C GLN A 59 -3.37 -2.92 -19.76
N ASP A 60 -3.50 -1.82 -20.52
CA ASP A 60 -4.46 -1.71 -21.62
C ASP A 60 -5.91 -2.10 -21.24
N GLY A 61 -6.33 -1.72 -20.03
CA GLY A 61 -7.66 -2.02 -19.48
C GLY A 61 -7.86 -3.47 -19.04
N GLN A 62 -6.80 -4.29 -19.05
CA GLN A 62 -6.85 -5.69 -18.64
C GLN A 62 -5.99 -5.94 -17.40
N ILE A 63 -6.47 -6.79 -16.50
CA ILE A 63 -5.69 -7.25 -15.35
C ILE A 63 -4.66 -8.25 -15.87
N THR A 64 -3.38 -7.92 -15.71
CA THR A 64 -2.27 -8.77 -16.15
C THR A 64 -1.66 -9.58 -15.00
N SER A 65 -1.82 -9.12 -13.76
CA SER A 65 -1.44 -9.91 -12.57
C SER A 65 -2.26 -9.54 -11.35
N ASP A 66 -2.48 -10.50 -10.47
CA ASP A 66 -3.12 -10.34 -9.17
C ASP A 66 -2.32 -11.11 -8.12
N ASN A 67 -1.52 -10.38 -7.36
CA ASN A 67 -0.58 -10.95 -6.41
C ASN A 67 -0.99 -10.57 -4.99
N ARG A 68 -1.27 -11.57 -4.16
CA ARG A 68 -1.44 -11.37 -2.72
C ARG A 68 -0.11 -11.54 -2.03
N ILE A 69 0.34 -10.52 -1.30
CA ILE A 69 1.60 -10.57 -0.56
C ILE A 69 1.35 -11.33 0.75
N ILE A 70 1.86 -12.55 0.84
CA ILE A 70 1.59 -13.50 1.94
C ILE A 70 2.53 -13.35 3.15
N ASN A 71 3.42 -12.36 3.18
CA ASN A 71 4.22 -12.02 4.36
C ASN A 71 3.42 -11.17 5.37
N ARG A 72 2.31 -11.73 5.86
CA ARG A 72 1.54 -11.19 6.98
C ARG A 72 2.01 -11.78 8.32
N ALA A 73 3.29 -12.15 8.43
CA ALA A 73 3.88 -12.51 9.71
C ALA A 73 3.98 -11.23 10.55
N ALA A 74 2.92 -10.97 11.31
CA ALA A 74 2.86 -10.06 12.45
C ALA A 74 3.17 -8.57 12.20
N GLY A 75 2.30 -7.81 11.51
CA GLY A 75 2.20 -6.35 11.71
C GLY A 75 3.47 -5.51 11.48
N ILE A 76 4.45 -6.02 10.72
CA ILE A 76 5.65 -5.27 10.35
C ILE A 76 5.48 -4.86 8.89
N TRP A 77 4.99 -3.64 8.68
CA TRP A 77 5.16 -2.93 7.40
C TRP A 77 6.64 -2.54 7.31
N GLY A 78 7.47 -3.44 6.81
CA GLY A 78 8.90 -3.18 6.68
C GLY A 78 9.18 -2.17 5.55
N PRO A 79 10.10 -1.21 5.72
CA PRO A 79 10.65 -0.47 4.60
C PRO A 79 11.36 -1.44 3.64
N ALA A 80 11.39 -1.12 2.35
CA ALA A 80 12.02 -1.91 1.30
C ALA A 80 13.50 -2.24 1.56
N GLU A 81 14.16 -1.55 2.50
CA GLU A 81 15.56 -1.75 2.89
C GLU A 81 15.81 -2.91 3.87
N ALA A 82 14.77 -3.53 4.46
CA ALA A 82 14.95 -4.61 5.43
C ALA A 82 15.36 -5.98 4.81
N ALA A 83 15.49 -6.06 3.48
CA ALA A 83 15.80 -7.30 2.76
C ALA A 83 17.29 -7.51 2.44
N GLU A 84 18.19 -6.56 2.72
CA GLU A 84 19.61 -6.63 2.29
C GLU A 84 20.61 -6.88 3.44
N THR A 85 20.21 -7.58 4.51
CA THR A 85 21.17 -8.03 5.53
C THR A 85 20.80 -9.39 6.11
N ALA A 86 20.87 -10.43 5.28
CA ALA A 86 20.92 -11.83 5.70
C ALA A 86 21.99 -12.59 4.90
#